data_AF-A0A965FKG0-F1
#
_entry.id   AF-A0A965FKG0-F1
#
_cell.length_a   1.000
_cell.length_b   1.000
_cell.length_c   1.000
_cell.angle_alpha   90.00
_cell.angle_beta   90.00
_cell.angle_gamma   90.00
#
_symmetry.space_group_name_H-M   'P 1'
#
loop_
_entity.id
_entity.type
_entity.pdbx_description
1 polymer ?
#
loop_
_entity_poly.entity_id
_entity_poly.type
_entity_poly.pdbx_seq_one_letter_code
_entity_poly.pdbx_strand_id
1 'polypeptide(L)'
;MKEPTALLHNMSAPPKSVVRYSGLSGLIQQRGPGGTGITSLRYRNGQQHGEAVRFELPVHFNAGSPADILCSLGQQHNSELHGSEGRYLLQLINRRAAELPLPEGCAVVKSLESHAGIWSDPLAALVALTKCTDSVWLRAKTPTLSNLQHRRCISLLVPPDFLSQLKEVKS
;
A
#
# COMPACT_ATOMS: atom_id res chain seq x y z
N MET A 1 59.37 1.58 -46.17
CA MET A 1 59.23 0.34 -45.38
C MET A 1 59.60 0.68 -43.93
N LYS A 2 58.77 0.62 -42.89
CA LYS A 2 57.48 -0.05 -42.61
C LYS A 2 56.70 0.74 -41.52
N GLU A 3 55.37 0.66 -41.63
CA GLU A 3 54.29 0.81 -40.61
C GLU A 3 54.15 2.05 -39.71
N PRO A 4 53.06 2.84 -39.86
CA PRO A 4 52.38 3.44 -38.73
C PRO A 4 51.43 2.42 -38.08
N THR A 5 51.61 2.18 -36.78
CA THR A 5 50.70 1.38 -35.95
C THR A 5 49.33 2.05 -35.88
N ALA A 6 48.35 1.51 -36.62
CA ALA A 6 46.95 1.84 -36.48
C ALA A 6 46.44 1.31 -35.12
N LEU A 7 46.20 2.20 -34.17
CA LEU A 7 45.53 1.88 -32.92
C LEU A 7 44.08 1.49 -33.24
N LEU A 8 43.77 0.21 -33.04
CA LEU A 8 42.42 -0.34 -33.14
C LEU A 8 41.53 0.36 -32.12
N HIS A 9 40.67 1.26 -32.59
CA HIS A 9 39.60 1.85 -31.78
C HIS A 9 38.63 0.73 -31.38
N ASN A 10 38.57 0.42 -30.08
CA ASN A 10 37.57 -0.46 -29.50
C ASN A 10 36.16 0.11 -29.77
N MET A 11 35.58 -0.31 -30.88
CA MET A 11 34.19 -0.10 -31.25
C MET A 11 33.31 -1.13 -30.53
N SER A 12 32.67 -0.73 -29.43
CA SER A 12 31.32 -1.16 -29.05
C SER A 12 30.97 -0.66 -27.65
N ALA A 13 30.41 0.56 -27.55
CA ALA A 13 29.53 0.85 -26.43
C ALA A 13 28.16 0.25 -26.78
N PRO A 14 27.60 -0.68 -25.98
CA PRO A 14 26.28 -1.24 -26.28
C PRO A 14 25.23 -0.13 -26.35
N PRO A 15 24.26 -0.20 -27.27
CA PRO A 15 23.20 0.80 -27.36
C PRO A 15 22.48 0.92 -26.02
N LYS A 16 22.52 2.11 -25.41
CA LYS A 16 21.75 2.39 -24.20
C LYS A 16 20.27 2.44 -24.59
N SER A 17 19.52 1.38 -24.31
CA SER A 17 18.06 1.40 -24.41
C SER A 17 17.51 2.28 -23.30
N VAL A 18 16.92 3.42 -23.69
CA VAL A 18 16.17 4.26 -22.77
C VAL A 18 14.70 3.91 -22.94
N VAL A 19 14.16 3.17 -21.98
CA VAL A 19 12.71 2.88 -21.93
C VAL A 19 11.99 4.18 -21.61
N ARG A 20 11.24 4.72 -22.58
CA ARG A 20 10.38 5.89 -22.38
C ARG A 20 8.95 5.44 -22.19
N TYR A 21 8.42 5.60 -20.98
CA TYR A 21 6.99 5.44 -20.70
C TYR A 21 6.28 6.76 -21.00
N SER A 22 5.56 6.79 -22.13
CA SER A 22 4.77 7.96 -22.56
C SER A 22 3.68 8.36 -21.56
N GLY A 23 3.23 7.44 -20.68
CA GLY A 23 2.23 7.71 -19.64
C GLY A 23 2.68 8.63 -18.50
N LEU A 24 3.96 9.00 -18.41
CA LEU A 24 4.50 9.92 -17.40
C LEU A 24 4.94 11.27 -17.96
N SER A 25 4.69 11.52 -19.26
CA SER A 25 5.19 12.69 -19.98
C SER A 25 4.72 14.04 -19.41
N GLY A 26 3.64 14.04 -18.62
CA GLY A 26 3.12 15.23 -17.93
C GLY A 26 3.74 15.51 -16.55
N LEU A 27 4.51 14.57 -15.97
CA LEU A 27 4.98 14.65 -14.57
C LEU A 27 6.47 14.99 -14.42
N ILE A 28 7.21 14.97 -15.53
CA ILE A 28 8.67 15.11 -15.51
C ILE A 28 9.02 16.41 -16.22
N GLN A 29 9.35 17.45 -15.45
CA GLN A 29 10.13 18.56 -15.99
C GLN A 29 11.61 18.23 -15.88
N GLN A 30 12.21 17.81 -16.99
CA GLN A 30 13.66 17.90 -17.14
C GLN A 30 14.03 19.38 -17.25
N ARG A 31 14.54 19.96 -16.17
CA ARG A 31 15.36 21.18 -16.26
C ARG A 31 16.79 20.83 -15.89
N GLY A 32 17.62 20.73 -16.92
CA GLY A 32 19.07 20.63 -16.81
C GLY A 32 19.67 20.63 -18.21
N PRO A 33 20.67 21.48 -18.50
CA PRO A 33 21.41 21.37 -19.75
C PRO A 33 22.15 20.03 -19.75
N GLY A 34 22.12 19.35 -20.90
CA GLY A 34 22.61 17.99 -21.05
C GLY A 34 24.04 17.80 -20.54
N GLY A 35 24.20 16.83 -19.64
CA GLY A 35 25.48 16.42 -19.09
C GLY A 35 25.32 15.13 -18.31
N THR A 36 26.12 14.13 -18.66
CA THR A 36 26.07 12.74 -18.20
C THR A 36 26.25 12.63 -16.68
N GLY A 37 25.31 11.99 -16.00
CA GLY A 37 25.49 11.52 -14.61
C GLY A 37 24.44 12.03 -13.64
N ILE A 38 23.39 11.22 -13.44
CA ILE A 38 22.42 11.32 -12.34
C ILE A 38 21.74 12.69 -12.25
N THR A 39 20.78 12.94 -13.15
CA THR A 39 19.78 13.97 -12.88
C THR A 39 18.94 13.49 -11.70
N SER A 40 19.03 14.17 -10.56
CA SER A 40 18.02 14.03 -9.50
C SER A 40 16.66 14.32 -10.13
N LEU A 41 15.87 13.28 -10.40
CA LEU A 41 14.49 13.41 -10.82
C LEU A 41 13.74 14.08 -9.67
N ARG A 42 13.54 15.39 -9.75
CA ARG A 42 12.58 16.08 -8.89
C ARG A 42 11.25 16.07 -9.63
N TYR A 43 10.39 15.15 -9.20
CA TYR A 43 8.99 15.12 -9.61
C TYR A 43 8.36 16.48 -9.27
N ARG A 44 7.88 17.19 -10.29
CA ARG A 44 7.21 18.48 -10.12
C ARG A 44 5.79 18.21 -9.66
N ASN A 45 5.66 17.88 -8.38
CA ASN A 45 4.52 18.13 -7.51
C ASN A 45 4.89 17.62 -6.11
N GLY A 46 5.15 18.55 -5.18
CA GLY A 46 5.13 18.29 -3.73
C GLY A 46 3.70 18.05 -3.20
N GLN A 47 2.78 17.65 -4.08
CA GLN A 47 1.46 17.15 -3.75
C GLN A 47 1.60 15.64 -3.88
N GLN A 48 1.68 14.92 -2.77
CA GLN A 48 1.49 13.48 -2.78
C GLN A 48 0.23 13.18 -3.61
N HIS A 49 0.34 12.37 -4.67
CA HIS A 49 -0.82 11.96 -5.48
C HIS A 49 -1.65 10.92 -4.69
N GLY A 50 -2.12 11.33 -3.52
CA GLY A 50 -2.85 10.53 -2.56
C GLY A 50 -2.82 11.16 -1.17
N GLU A 51 -3.84 10.86 -0.37
CA GLU A 51 -3.97 11.31 1.02
C GLU A 51 -3.64 10.12 1.93
N ALA A 52 -2.96 10.40 3.05
CA ALA A 52 -2.70 9.39 4.05
C ALA A 52 -3.96 9.16 4.90
N VAL A 53 -4.55 7.97 4.77
CA VAL A 53 -5.73 7.55 5.51
C VAL A 53 -5.31 6.65 6.66
N ARG A 54 -5.65 7.05 7.90
CA ARG A 54 -5.36 6.28 9.10
C ARG A 54 -6.48 5.30 9.39
N PHE A 55 -6.10 4.04 9.60
CA PHE A 55 -6.94 2.96 10.07
C PHE A 55 -6.50 2.58 11.47
N GLU A 56 -7.43 2.47 12.39
CA GLU A 56 -7.13 2.23 13.79
C GLU A 56 -8.18 1.31 14.42
N LEU A 57 -7.70 0.34 15.19
CA LEU A 57 -8.58 -0.50 15.99
C LEU A 57 -8.98 0.24 17.27
N PRO A 58 -10.25 0.11 17.70
CA PRO A 58 -10.70 0.65 18.98
C PRO A 58 -9.81 0.19 20.15
N VAL A 59 -9.61 1.06 21.15
CA VAL A 59 -8.74 0.77 22.31
C VAL A 59 -9.17 -0.48 23.07
N HIS A 60 -10.48 -0.74 23.11
CA HIS A 60 -11.10 -1.89 23.77
C HIS A 60 -11.25 -3.12 22.86
N PHE A 61 -10.69 -3.10 21.65
CA PHE A 61 -10.78 -4.21 20.72
C PHE A 61 -9.88 -5.37 21.18
N ASN A 62 -10.48 -6.55 21.41
CA ASN A 62 -9.72 -7.72 21.82
C ASN A 62 -9.25 -8.51 20.59
N ALA A 63 -7.92 -8.58 20.41
CA ALA A 63 -7.26 -9.31 19.33
C ALA A 63 -6.48 -10.54 19.81
N GLY A 64 -6.82 -11.09 20.99
CA GLY A 64 -6.15 -12.23 21.60
C GLY A 64 -6.36 -13.54 20.84
N SER A 65 -7.59 -13.82 20.43
CA SER A 65 -7.95 -15.01 19.64
C SER A 65 -8.96 -14.68 18.53
N PRO A 66 -9.10 -15.54 17.50
CA PRO A 66 -10.13 -15.35 16.47
C PRO A 66 -11.55 -15.24 17.04
N ALA A 67 -11.87 -16.01 18.09
CA ALA A 67 -13.15 -15.92 18.80
C ALA A 67 -13.37 -14.54 19.42
N ASP A 68 -12.35 -14.01 20.10
CA ASP A 68 -12.40 -12.67 20.72
C ASP A 68 -12.59 -11.56 19.70
N ILE A 69 -11.93 -11.69 18.54
CA ILE A 69 -12.06 -10.75 17.42
C ILE A 69 -13.50 -10.78 16.88
N LEU A 70 -14.08 -11.96 16.69
CA LEU A 70 -15.47 -12.11 16.23
C LEU A 70 -16.46 -11.55 17.25
N CYS A 71 -16.24 -11.80 18.53
CA CYS A 71 -17.05 -11.24 19.62
C CYS A 71 -16.96 -9.70 19.64
N SER A 72 -15.75 -9.14 19.46
CA SER A 72 -15.51 -7.69 19.39
C SER A 72 -16.16 -7.04 18.16
N LEU A 73 -16.41 -7.81 17.10
CA LEU A 73 -17.14 -7.39 15.90
C LEU A 73 -18.66 -7.56 16.04
N GLY A 74 -19.15 -8.02 17.20
CA GLY A 74 -20.58 -8.31 17.43
C GLY A 74 -21.10 -9.49 16.61
N GLN A 75 -20.22 -10.34 16.07
CA GLN A 75 -20.62 -11.52 15.31
C GLN A 75 -20.90 -12.66 16.30
N GLN A 76 -22.18 -13.04 16.43
CA GLN A 76 -22.56 -14.24 17.16
C GLN A 76 -22.22 -15.46 16.30
N HIS A 77 -21.08 -16.10 16.57
CA HIS A 77 -20.76 -17.38 15.95
C HIS A 77 -21.43 -18.49 16.76
N ASN A 78 -22.24 -19.34 16.14
CA ASN A 78 -22.76 -20.54 16.78
C ASN A 78 -21.56 -21.45 17.14
N SER A 79 -21.25 -21.56 18.43
CA SER A 79 -20.11 -22.31 19.00
C SER A 79 -20.07 -23.81 18.71
N GLU A 80 -20.89 -24.33 17.80
CA GLU A 80 -21.00 -25.77 17.54
C GLU A 80 -19.79 -26.35 16.79
N LEU A 81 -18.96 -25.52 16.18
CA LEU A 81 -17.76 -25.93 15.45
C LEU A 81 -16.50 -25.24 16.02
N HIS A 82 -16.08 -25.71 17.19
CA HIS A 82 -14.80 -25.33 17.81
C HIS A 82 -13.65 -25.59 16.81
N GLY A 83 -13.12 -24.53 16.19
CA GLY A 83 -12.05 -24.61 15.18
C GLY A 83 -12.36 -23.98 13.80
N SER A 84 -13.61 -23.61 13.49
CA SER A 84 -13.94 -22.91 12.24
C SER A 84 -13.81 -21.38 12.31
N GLU A 85 -13.68 -20.82 13.51
CA GLU A 85 -13.66 -19.37 13.78
C GLU A 85 -12.55 -18.64 13.02
N GLY A 86 -11.35 -19.21 12.99
CA GLY A 86 -10.23 -18.65 12.24
C GLY A 86 -10.51 -18.56 10.75
N ARG A 87 -11.11 -19.61 10.16
CA ARG A 87 -11.48 -19.61 8.73
C ARG A 87 -12.59 -18.62 8.45
N TYR A 88 -13.60 -18.57 9.32
CA TYR A 88 -14.71 -17.62 9.21
C TYR A 88 -14.22 -16.17 9.29
N LEU A 89 -13.34 -15.86 10.26
CA LEU A 89 -12.73 -14.54 10.39
C LEU A 89 -11.93 -14.16 9.13
N LEU A 90 -11.11 -15.07 8.61
CA LEU A 90 -10.36 -14.83 7.37
C LEU A 90 -11.29 -14.56 6.17
N GLN A 91 -12.39 -15.31 6.06
CA GLN A 91 -13.40 -15.10 5.02
C GLN A 91 -14.06 -13.72 5.16
N LEU A 92 -14.39 -13.32 6.38
CA LEU A 92 -15.03 -12.04 6.68
C LEU A 92 -14.09 -10.86 6.39
N ILE A 93 -12.81 -10.97 6.73
CA ILE A 93 -11.77 -10.00 6.35
C ILE A 93 -11.62 -9.92 4.83
N ASN A 94 -11.54 -11.06 4.13
CA ASN A 94 -11.41 -11.06 2.66
C ASN A 94 -12.62 -10.46 1.96
N ARG A 95 -13.83 -10.76 2.44
CA ARG A 95 -15.07 -10.17 1.94
C ARG A 95 -15.06 -8.67 2.14
N ARG A 96 -14.75 -8.18 3.35
CA ARG A 96 -14.67 -6.74 3.60
C ARG A 96 -13.59 -6.08 2.75
N ALA A 97 -12.45 -6.73 2.55
CA ALA A 97 -11.39 -6.22 1.69
C ALA A 97 -11.87 -6.01 0.25
N ALA A 98 -12.75 -6.87 -0.27
CA ALA A 98 -13.34 -6.72 -1.60
C ALA A 98 -14.35 -5.56 -1.67
N GLU A 99 -15.10 -5.31 -0.59
CA GLU A 99 -16.09 -4.24 -0.50
C GLU A 99 -15.48 -2.86 -0.25
N LEU A 100 -14.28 -2.78 0.35
CA LEU A 100 -13.64 -1.50 0.64
C LEU A 100 -13.26 -0.77 -0.65
N PRO A 101 -13.60 0.53 -0.78
CA PRO A 101 -13.22 1.35 -1.93
C PRO A 101 -11.75 1.79 -1.84
N LEU A 102 -10.86 0.81 -1.82
CA LEU A 102 -9.40 0.97 -1.89
C LEU A 102 -8.90 0.45 -3.25
N PRO A 103 -7.72 0.84 -3.72
CA PRO A 103 -7.12 0.18 -4.89
C PRO A 103 -6.73 -1.27 -4.58
N GLU A 104 -6.24 -2.01 -5.59
CA GLU A 104 -5.68 -3.36 -5.40
C GLU A 104 -4.44 -3.38 -4.50
N GLY A 105 -3.73 -2.25 -4.41
CA GLY A 105 -2.61 -2.07 -3.51
C GLY A 105 -2.36 -0.62 -3.12
N CYS A 106 -1.93 -0.40 -1.88
CA CYS A 106 -1.59 0.91 -1.32
C CYS A 106 -0.18 0.88 -0.73
N ALA A 107 0.52 2.01 -0.75
CA ALA A 107 1.74 2.17 0.04
C ALA A 107 1.38 2.35 1.51
N VAL A 108 2.12 1.65 2.39
CA VAL A 108 2.04 1.86 3.83
C VAL A 108 2.98 3.00 4.19
N VAL A 109 2.46 4.00 4.87
CA VAL A 109 3.21 5.15 5.36
C VAL A 109 3.22 5.16 6.89
N LYS A 110 4.19 5.88 7.47
CA LYS A 110 4.28 6.05 8.92
C LYS A 110 2.97 6.63 9.44
N SER A 111 2.34 5.96 10.41
CA SER A 111 1.12 6.47 11.04
C SER A 111 1.41 7.76 11.81
N LEU A 112 0.66 8.83 11.48
CA LEU A 112 0.70 10.11 12.18
C LEU A 112 -0.71 10.48 12.61
N GLU A 113 -0.84 11.20 13.72
CA GLU A 113 -2.15 11.68 14.21
C GLU A 113 -2.79 12.72 13.30
N SER A 114 -1.97 13.44 12.52
CA SER A 114 -2.42 14.42 11.52
C SER A 114 -3.01 13.78 10.26
N HIS A 115 -2.89 12.46 10.09
CA HIS A 115 -3.51 11.76 8.97
C HIS A 115 -5.02 11.71 9.17
N ALA A 116 -5.77 11.74 8.07
CA ALA A 116 -7.23 11.72 8.15
C ALA A 116 -7.69 10.41 8.82
N GLY A 117 -8.24 10.53 10.03
CA GLY A 117 -8.86 9.45 10.78
C GLY A 117 -10.23 9.15 10.19
N ILE A 118 -10.26 8.43 9.08
CA ILE A 118 -11.49 8.28 8.29
C ILE A 118 -12.33 7.10 8.77
N TRP A 119 -11.74 6.03 9.30
CA TRP A 119 -12.50 4.80 9.54
C TRP A 119 -12.50 4.29 10.98
N SER A 120 -13.68 4.42 11.58
CA SER A 120 -14.11 3.84 12.85
C SER A 120 -14.66 2.41 12.70
N ASP A 121 -14.79 1.87 11.47
CA ASP A 121 -15.17 0.48 11.23
C ASP A 121 -14.03 -0.45 11.68
N PRO A 122 -14.21 -1.24 12.76
CA PRO A 122 -13.17 -2.13 13.26
C PRO A 122 -12.77 -3.18 12.21
N LEU A 123 -13.70 -3.58 11.33
CA LEU A 123 -13.41 -4.57 10.30
C LEU A 123 -12.54 -4.00 9.17
N ALA A 124 -12.78 -2.74 8.78
CA ALA A 124 -11.89 -2.05 7.84
C ALA A 124 -10.47 -1.90 8.42
N ALA A 125 -10.36 -1.58 9.71
CA ALA A 125 -9.06 -1.53 10.39
C ALA A 125 -8.37 -2.91 10.43
N LEU A 126 -9.11 -3.99 10.70
CA LEU A 126 -8.59 -5.35 10.62
C LEU A 126 -8.08 -5.67 9.21
N VAL A 127 -8.83 -5.31 8.16
CA VAL A 127 -8.39 -5.50 6.77
C VAL A 127 -7.07 -4.79 6.51
N ALA A 128 -6.96 -3.53 6.91
CA ALA A 128 -5.75 -2.74 6.72
C ALA A 128 -4.54 -3.35 7.45
N LEU A 129 -4.72 -3.79 8.70
CA LEU A 129 -3.64 -4.33 9.54
C LEU A 129 -3.23 -5.76 9.17
N THR A 130 -4.17 -6.61 8.78
CA THR A 130 -3.90 -8.03 8.53
C THR A 130 -3.39 -8.29 7.12
N LYS A 131 -3.71 -7.44 6.15
CA LYS A 131 -3.25 -7.56 4.75
C LYS A 131 -2.08 -6.63 4.40
N CYS A 132 -1.44 -5.97 5.38
CA CYS A 132 -0.26 -5.15 5.13
C CYS A 132 1.06 -5.93 5.30
N THR A 133 2.11 -5.42 4.67
CA THR A 133 3.52 -5.60 5.05
C THR A 133 4.01 -4.30 5.69
N ASP A 134 5.32 -4.16 5.89
CA ASP A 134 5.92 -2.92 6.38
C ASP A 134 5.82 -1.74 5.41
N SER A 135 5.66 -2.01 4.12
CA SER A 135 5.71 -0.99 3.06
C SER A 135 4.51 -0.99 2.13
N VAL A 136 3.74 -2.09 2.04
CA VAL A 136 2.67 -2.24 1.08
C VAL A 136 1.47 -2.97 1.68
N TRP A 137 0.27 -2.49 1.37
CA TRP A 137 -0.98 -3.19 1.60
C TRP A 137 -1.50 -3.72 0.26
N LEU A 138 -1.99 -4.96 0.22
CA LEU A 138 -2.51 -5.58 -0.99
C LEU A 138 -3.86 -6.23 -0.72
N ARG A 139 -4.86 -5.95 -1.57
CA ARG A 139 -6.21 -6.53 -1.47
C ARG A 139 -6.19 -8.05 -1.57
N ALA A 140 -5.40 -8.61 -2.49
CA ALA A 140 -5.32 -10.05 -2.72
C ALA A 140 -4.48 -10.81 -1.68
N LYS A 141 -3.74 -10.13 -0.79
CA LYS A 141 -2.86 -10.79 0.18
C LYS A 141 -3.65 -11.57 1.22
N THR A 142 -3.21 -12.76 1.59
CA THR A 142 -3.80 -13.54 2.68
C THR A 142 -3.68 -12.78 4.03
N PRO A 143 -4.78 -12.58 4.77
CA PRO A 143 -4.74 -11.89 6.06
C PRO A 143 -3.85 -12.65 7.06
N THR A 144 -2.99 -11.93 7.77
CA THR A 144 -2.12 -12.45 8.83
C THR A 144 -2.52 -11.83 10.16
N LEU A 145 -3.04 -12.63 11.09
CA LEU A 145 -3.53 -12.15 12.39
C LEU A 145 -2.42 -11.77 13.37
N SER A 146 -1.21 -12.32 13.20
CA SER A 146 -0.05 -12.02 14.06
C SER A 146 0.34 -10.54 14.08
N ASN A 147 0.00 -9.79 13.02
CA ASN A 147 0.22 -8.34 12.94
C ASN A 147 -0.55 -7.56 14.02
N LEU A 148 -1.70 -8.08 14.46
CA LEU A 148 -2.58 -7.42 15.44
C LEU A 148 -1.96 -7.35 16.84
N GLN A 149 -1.01 -8.23 17.15
CA GLN A 149 -0.29 -8.22 18.42
C GLN A 149 0.69 -7.03 18.53
N HIS A 150 1.19 -6.54 17.39
CA HIS A 150 2.29 -5.58 17.33
C HIS A 150 1.84 -4.21 16.82
N ARG A 151 0.72 -4.14 16.10
CA ARG A 151 0.22 -2.92 15.45
C ARG A 151 -1.28 -2.80 15.61
N ARG A 152 -1.72 -1.65 16.15
CA ARG A 152 -3.14 -1.28 16.26
C ARG A 152 -3.57 -0.18 15.28
N CYS A 153 -2.61 0.48 14.64
CA CYS A 153 -2.89 1.50 13.64
C CYS A 153 -1.93 1.39 12.46
N ILE A 154 -2.43 1.79 11.29
CA ILE A 154 -1.67 1.86 10.05
C ILE A 154 -2.19 3.04 9.24
N SER A 155 -1.32 3.66 8.44
CA SER A 155 -1.72 4.67 7.47
C SER A 155 -1.42 4.20 6.06
N LEU A 156 -2.42 4.28 5.20
CA LEU A 156 -2.31 3.92 3.79
C LEU A 156 -2.32 5.19 2.95
N LEU A 157 -1.41 5.28 1.99
CA LEU A 157 -1.44 6.34 1.00
C LEU A 157 -2.46 5.96 -0.09
N VAL A 158 -3.61 6.64 -0.09
CA VAL A 158 -4.72 6.32 -0.98
C VAL A 158 -4.84 7.36 -2.09
N PRO A 159 -4.90 6.96 -3.38
CA PRO A 159 -5.06 7.89 -4.49
C PRO A 159 -6.40 8.66 -4.44
N PRO A 160 -6.46 9.89 -4.97
CA PRO A 160 -7.62 10.77 -4.87
C PRO A 160 -8.93 10.18 -5.42
N ASP A 161 -8.86 9.39 -6.49
CA ASP A 161 -10.05 8.76 -7.10
C ASP A 161 -10.79 7.82 -6.13
N PHE A 162 -10.07 7.23 -5.18
CA PHE A 162 -10.63 6.34 -4.15
C PHE A 162 -11.04 7.12 -2.90
N LEU A 163 -10.43 8.27 -2.61
CA LEU A 163 -10.76 9.10 -1.44
C LEU A 163 -12.19 9.63 -1.46
N SER A 164 -12.73 9.96 -2.63
CA SER A 164 -14.11 10.41 -2.76
C SER A 164 -15.09 9.31 -2.34
N GLN A 165 -14.86 8.09 -2.81
CA GLN A 165 -15.67 6.91 -2.47
C GLN A 165 -15.53 6.53 -0.99
N LEU A 166 -14.33 6.73 -0.42
CA LEU A 166 -14.09 6.53 1.01
C LEU A 166 -14.89 7.47 1.90
N LYS A 167 -15.07 8.73 1.47
CA LYS A 167 -15.83 9.74 2.22
C LYS A 167 -17.34 9.48 2.13
N GLU A 168 -17.83 8.93 1.02
CA GLU A 168 -19.25 8.58 0.86
C GLU A 168 -19.67 7.38 1.73
N VAL A 169 -18.83 6.34 1.84
CA VAL A 169 -19.10 5.16 2.68
C VAL A 169 -19.07 5.48 4.18
N LYS A 170 -18.58 6.67 4.55
CA LYS A 170 -18.54 7.15 5.94
C LYS A 170 -19.86 7.83 6.38
N SER A 171 -20.69 8.30 5.44
CA SER A 171 -21.93 9.05 5.73
C SER A 171 -23.13 8.16 5.97
#